data_AF-A0A5S4FY09-F1
#
_entry.id   AF-A0A5S4FY09-F1
#
_cell.length_a   1.000
_cell.length_b   1.000
_cell.length_c   1.000
_cell.angle_alpha   90.00
_cell.angle_beta   90.00
_cell.angle_gamma   90.00
#
_symmetry.space_group_name_H-M   'P 1'
#
loop_
_entity.id
_entity.type
_entity.pdbx_description
1 polymer ?
#
loop_
_entity_poly.entity_id
_entity_poly.type
_entity_poly.pdbx_seq_one_letter_code
_entity_poly.pdbx_strand_id
1 'polypeptide(L)'
;MNKTLKRAAVACLVMFALLMINVNILQAVRAEELSGDSRNTRNYYARYAIERGRIVAGGKVIAQSVETESKKFRFAREYPDAKLYAHVTGFFSPESESAIERSENDLLDGSSADLLLRRSIDLFTGEPTKGANVEVTINPKAQKAAYDALRNSGKRGAVVALDPKTGAILAMVSLPTYDPTELSGTEKGKVFTRYDVLAKDKSQPLLNRTIGQTYPPGSTFKVVTMAAYLEDDSSRGPDTTIEAPQQLPLPNTNISLPNYGGAACGSGQVTLKFALERSCNTPFGKMGLELGYDKMKEQTEKFGMGEQIAVPMSVAQSDFGEKEDQAAVAMASIGQRSNRMTPLQMAMIAAGIGNNGTVMKPYLVNKITDAKGDSVDEAKPEELSQAVSPETAGKLSEMMVSVVNNGTANLAQVPGVQVAGKTGTAESGDRAAPHAWFISFAPAEDPKVALAVIVESGAANVGAEATGGHTAAPIAKAVLEAVLNK
;
A
#
# COMPACT_ATOMS: atom_id res chain seq x y z
N MET A 1 -7.47 -31.35 -71.89
CA MET A 1 -7.06 -31.91 -70.58
C MET A 1 -7.96 -33.10 -70.25
N ASN A 2 -7.39 -34.27 -69.98
CA ASN A 2 -8.14 -35.50 -69.67
C ASN A 2 -9.07 -35.28 -68.44
N LYS A 3 -10.34 -35.72 -68.50
CA LYS A 3 -11.33 -35.55 -67.42
C LYS A 3 -10.82 -36.06 -66.08
N THR A 4 -10.04 -37.14 -66.10
CA THR A 4 -9.42 -37.75 -64.92
C THR A 4 -8.38 -36.83 -64.29
N LEU A 5 -7.54 -36.19 -65.10
CA LEU A 5 -6.55 -35.20 -64.66
C LEU A 5 -7.22 -33.96 -64.05
N LYS A 6 -8.34 -33.48 -64.63
CA LYS A 6 -9.09 -32.33 -64.10
C LYS A 6 -9.73 -32.64 -62.74
N ARG A 7 -10.28 -33.85 -62.58
CA ARG A 7 -10.84 -34.31 -61.29
C ARG A 7 -9.76 -34.47 -60.23
N ALA A 8 -8.61 -35.04 -60.58
CA ALA A 8 -7.46 -35.15 -59.68
C ALA A 8 -6.94 -33.77 -59.24
N ALA A 9 -6.76 -32.83 -60.18
CA ALA A 9 -6.32 -31.48 -59.88
C ALA A 9 -7.31 -30.73 -58.95
N VAL A 10 -8.62 -30.86 -59.19
CA VAL A 10 -9.65 -30.28 -58.32
C VAL A 10 -9.62 -30.91 -56.93
N ALA A 11 -9.46 -32.24 -56.83
CA ALA A 11 -9.33 -32.91 -55.55
C ALA A 11 -8.11 -32.41 -54.76
N CYS A 12 -6.95 -32.25 -55.42
CA CYS A 12 -5.76 -31.67 -54.80
C CYS A 12 -5.98 -30.23 -54.34
N LEU A 13 -6.61 -29.38 -55.15
CA LEU A 13 -6.92 -27.99 -54.78
C LEU A 13 -7.85 -27.91 -53.56
N VAL A 14 -8.85 -28.78 -53.49
CA VAL A 14 -9.76 -28.87 -52.33
C VAL A 14 -8.98 -29.31 -51.09
N MET A 15 -8.08 -30.30 -51.19
CA MET A 15 -7.24 -30.70 -50.06
C MET A 15 -6.32 -29.56 -49.58
N PHE A 16 -5.71 -28.80 -50.49
CA PHE A 16 -4.91 -27.63 -50.12
C PHE A 16 -5.75 -26.53 -49.47
N ALA A 17 -6.95 -26.25 -49.99
CA ALA A 17 -7.86 -25.29 -49.39
C ALA A 17 -8.26 -25.72 -47.97
N LEU A 18 -8.58 -27.00 -47.76
CA LEU A 18 -8.89 -27.55 -46.44
C LEU A 18 -7.69 -27.46 -45.48
N LEU A 19 -6.46 -27.71 -45.96
CA LEU A 19 -5.24 -27.53 -45.17
C LEU A 19 -5.03 -26.07 -44.77
N MET A 20 -5.20 -25.12 -45.70
CA MET A 20 -5.08 -23.69 -45.40
C MET A 20 -6.14 -23.21 -44.40
N ILE A 21 -7.38 -23.69 -44.54
CA ILE A 21 -8.45 -23.41 -43.56
C ILE A 21 -8.05 -23.96 -42.18
N ASN A 22 -7.55 -25.20 -42.12
CA ASN A 22 -7.13 -25.82 -40.87
C ASN A 22 -5.98 -25.04 -40.20
N VAL A 23 -4.96 -24.64 -40.98
CA VAL A 23 -3.85 -23.83 -40.47
C VAL A 23 -4.34 -22.49 -39.92
N ASN A 24 -5.26 -21.81 -40.59
CA ASN A 24 -5.84 -20.56 -40.08
C ASN A 24 -6.68 -20.78 -38.81
N ILE A 25 -7.44 -21.87 -38.72
CA ILE A 25 -8.16 -22.23 -37.48
C ILE A 25 -7.16 -22.43 -36.33
N LEU A 26 -6.05 -23.14 -36.58
CA LEU A 26 -5.01 -23.34 -35.57
C LEU A 26 -4.32 -22.04 -35.17
N GLN A 27 -3.99 -21.16 -36.12
CA GLN A 27 -3.19 -19.96 -35.89
C GLN A 27 -3.98 -18.73 -35.41
N ALA A 28 -5.25 -18.61 -35.79
CA ALA A 28 -6.06 -17.43 -35.46
C ALA A 28 -7.15 -17.71 -34.44
N VAL A 29 -7.75 -18.91 -34.46
CA VAL A 29 -8.89 -19.25 -33.59
C VAL A 29 -8.44 -20.00 -32.35
N ARG A 30 -7.56 -21.01 -32.52
CA ARG A 30 -7.11 -21.87 -31.42
C ARG A 30 -5.74 -21.51 -30.85
N ALA A 31 -5.10 -20.47 -31.37
CA ALA A 31 -3.74 -20.12 -30.95
C ALA A 31 -3.65 -19.80 -29.46
N GLU A 32 -4.61 -19.04 -28.93
CA GLU A 32 -4.65 -18.70 -27.50
C GLU A 32 -4.94 -19.92 -26.63
N GLU A 33 -5.90 -20.77 -27.02
CA GLU A 33 -6.22 -22.04 -26.34
C GLU A 33 -5.00 -22.98 -26.28
N LEU A 34 -4.29 -23.16 -27.40
CA LEU A 34 -3.10 -24.00 -27.49
C LEU A 34 -1.89 -23.40 -26.78
N SER A 35 -1.79 -22.07 -26.74
CA SER A 35 -0.77 -21.35 -25.97
C SER A 35 -1.01 -21.52 -24.47
N GLY A 36 -2.25 -21.38 -24.01
CA GLY A 36 -2.64 -21.50 -22.60
C GLY A 36 -2.78 -22.93 -22.06
N ASP A 37 -2.69 -23.96 -22.90
CA ASP A 37 -2.79 -25.37 -22.48
C ASP A 37 -1.66 -25.73 -21.50
N SER A 38 -2.00 -26.38 -20.37
CA SER A 38 -1.04 -26.75 -19.31
C SER A 38 0.05 -27.73 -19.76
N ARG A 39 -0.15 -28.45 -20.87
CA ARG A 39 0.85 -29.32 -21.50
C ARG A 39 1.84 -28.55 -22.37
N ASN A 40 1.56 -27.29 -22.70
CA ASN A 40 2.45 -26.44 -23.47
C ASN A 40 3.62 -25.96 -22.60
N THR A 41 4.71 -26.72 -22.63
CA THR A 41 5.94 -26.39 -21.91
C THR A 41 6.78 -25.33 -22.61
N ARG A 42 6.44 -24.90 -23.84
CA ARG A 42 7.22 -23.89 -24.56
C ARG A 42 7.14 -22.54 -23.85
N ASN A 43 5.95 -22.14 -23.44
CA ASN A 43 5.75 -20.89 -22.70
C ASN A 43 6.53 -20.90 -21.39
N TYR A 44 6.59 -22.05 -20.72
CA TYR A 44 7.40 -22.22 -19.53
C TYR A 44 8.91 -22.01 -19.76
N TYR A 45 9.50 -22.58 -20.81
CA TYR A 45 10.92 -22.36 -21.12
C TYR A 45 11.19 -20.98 -21.71
N ALA A 46 10.27 -20.45 -22.52
CA ALA A 46 10.40 -19.13 -23.16
C ALA A 46 10.53 -18.00 -22.12
N ARG A 47 9.82 -18.13 -20.99
CA ARG A 47 9.91 -17.21 -19.84
C ARG A 47 11.32 -17.04 -19.27
N TYR A 48 12.17 -18.05 -19.40
CA TYR A 48 13.57 -18.02 -18.95
C TYR A 48 14.58 -17.87 -20.11
N ALA A 49 14.10 -17.68 -21.34
CA ALA A 49 14.94 -17.39 -22.50
C ALA A 49 15.21 -15.89 -22.69
N ILE A 50 14.33 -15.06 -22.12
CA ILE A 50 14.37 -13.59 -22.19
C ILE A 50 15.10 -13.04 -20.97
N GLU A 51 15.98 -12.07 -21.19
CA GLU A 51 16.58 -11.28 -20.12
C GLU A 51 15.51 -10.33 -19.57
N ARG A 52 14.74 -10.81 -18.59
CA ARG A 52 13.68 -10.04 -17.95
C ARG A 52 14.27 -8.77 -17.32
N GLY A 53 13.64 -7.63 -17.55
CA GLY A 53 14.17 -6.32 -17.17
C GLY A 53 14.33 -6.13 -15.66
N ARG A 54 15.13 -5.15 -15.25
CA ARG A 54 15.47 -4.93 -13.84
C ARG A 54 14.38 -4.17 -13.11
N ILE A 55 14.23 -4.43 -11.82
CA ILE A 55 13.47 -3.55 -10.91
C ILE A 55 14.48 -2.76 -10.08
N VAL A 56 14.34 -1.45 -10.05
CA VAL A 56 15.30 -0.50 -9.46
C VAL A 56 14.61 0.40 -8.45
N ALA A 57 15.21 0.63 -7.29
CA ALA A 57 14.76 1.58 -6.27
C ALA A 57 15.89 2.54 -5.92
N GLY A 58 15.73 3.85 -6.17
CA GLY A 58 16.75 4.87 -5.89
C GLY A 58 18.13 4.54 -6.48
N GLY A 59 18.17 4.07 -7.73
CA GLY A 59 19.39 3.64 -8.43
C GLY A 59 19.95 2.27 -8.03
N LYS A 60 19.34 1.58 -7.04
CA LYS A 60 19.74 0.24 -6.61
C LYS A 60 18.88 -0.83 -7.29
N VAL A 61 19.52 -1.82 -7.90
CA VAL A 61 18.83 -3.00 -8.45
C VAL A 61 18.31 -3.87 -7.31
N ILE A 62 17.00 -4.16 -7.31
CA ILE A 62 16.30 -4.97 -6.30
C ILE A 62 15.67 -6.24 -6.89
N ALA A 63 15.58 -6.34 -8.22
CA ALA A 63 15.35 -7.60 -8.93
C ALA A 63 16.04 -7.58 -10.30
N GLN A 64 16.66 -8.69 -10.70
CA GLN A 64 17.36 -8.80 -11.98
C GLN A 64 17.38 -10.23 -12.52
N SER A 65 17.60 -10.35 -13.82
CA SER A 65 17.86 -11.63 -14.49
C SER A 65 19.36 -11.88 -14.56
N VAL A 66 19.79 -13.07 -14.19
CA VAL A 66 21.20 -13.49 -14.25
C VAL A 66 21.33 -14.71 -15.14
N GLU A 67 22.32 -14.70 -16.02
CA GLU A 67 22.55 -15.82 -16.94
C GLU A 67 23.03 -17.06 -16.16
N THR A 68 22.53 -18.23 -16.54
CA THR A 68 22.87 -19.51 -15.91
C THR A 68 23.64 -20.40 -16.88
N GLU A 69 24.29 -21.43 -16.34
CA GLU A 69 24.95 -22.46 -17.17
C GLU A 69 23.95 -23.39 -17.89
N SER A 70 22.65 -23.28 -17.59
CA SER A 70 21.60 -24.13 -18.17
C SER A 70 21.21 -23.66 -19.57
N LYS A 71 21.30 -24.56 -20.55
CA LYS A 71 20.74 -24.34 -21.89
C LYS A 71 19.21 -24.28 -21.92
N LYS A 72 18.53 -24.77 -20.87
CA LYS A 72 17.05 -24.80 -20.78
C LYS A 72 16.47 -23.57 -20.10
N PHE A 73 17.19 -23.02 -19.14
CA PHE A 73 16.78 -21.85 -18.36
C PHE A 73 17.92 -20.84 -18.43
N ARG A 74 18.01 -20.12 -19.55
CA ARG A 74 19.14 -19.25 -19.82
C ARG A 74 19.29 -18.19 -18.74
N PHE A 75 18.19 -17.64 -18.25
CA PHE A 75 18.17 -16.68 -17.16
C PHE A 75 17.49 -17.25 -15.92
N ALA A 76 17.95 -16.85 -14.74
CA ALA A 76 17.28 -17.03 -13.46
C ALA A 76 17.00 -15.66 -12.85
N ARG A 77 15.94 -15.56 -12.02
CA ARG A 77 15.58 -14.30 -11.37
C ARG A 77 16.21 -14.21 -9.99
N GLU A 78 16.93 -13.14 -9.73
CA GLU A 78 17.56 -12.83 -8.44
C GLU A 78 16.96 -11.58 -7.81
N TYR A 79 16.93 -11.57 -6.47
CA TYR A 79 16.41 -10.46 -5.66
C TYR A 79 17.46 -10.05 -4.62
N PRO A 80 18.33 -9.08 -4.94
CA PRO A 80 19.22 -8.47 -3.96
C PRO A 80 18.41 -7.93 -2.76
N ASP A 81 18.82 -8.27 -1.53
CA ASP A 81 18.08 -7.96 -0.30
C ASP A 81 16.62 -8.46 -0.32
N ALA A 82 16.39 -9.66 -0.86
CA ALA A 82 15.07 -10.25 -1.16
C ALA A 82 13.97 -9.94 -0.12
N LYS A 83 14.22 -10.17 1.17
CA LYS A 83 13.24 -9.95 2.24
C LYS A 83 12.87 -8.48 2.47
N LEU A 84 13.79 -7.55 2.19
CA LEU A 84 13.60 -6.11 2.37
C LEU A 84 12.59 -5.55 1.35
N TYR A 85 12.56 -6.11 0.15
CA TYR A 85 11.75 -5.62 -0.97
C TYR A 85 10.64 -6.60 -1.41
N ALA A 86 10.47 -7.74 -0.74
CA ALA A 86 9.57 -8.82 -1.18
C ALA A 86 8.14 -8.39 -1.52
N HIS A 87 7.56 -7.45 -0.78
CA HIS A 87 6.20 -6.96 -1.02
C HIS A 87 6.12 -5.83 -2.07
N VAL A 88 7.27 -5.28 -2.47
CA VAL A 88 7.41 -4.35 -3.60
C VAL A 88 7.67 -5.14 -4.87
N THR A 89 8.73 -5.95 -4.91
CA THR A 89 9.07 -6.75 -6.09
C THR A 89 8.03 -7.83 -6.35
N GLY A 90 7.57 -8.51 -5.30
CA GLY A 90 6.92 -9.80 -5.44
C GLY A 90 7.94 -10.87 -5.82
N PHE A 91 7.46 -11.88 -6.54
CA PHE A 91 8.27 -12.96 -7.10
C PHE A 91 7.86 -13.23 -8.54
N PHE A 92 8.75 -13.86 -9.28
CA PHE A 92 8.58 -14.37 -10.64
C PHE A 92 8.88 -15.86 -10.62
N SER A 93 7.85 -16.68 -10.82
CA SER A 93 7.91 -18.13 -10.72
C SER A 93 7.54 -18.80 -12.04
N PRO A 94 7.81 -20.11 -12.21
CA PRO A 94 7.44 -20.89 -13.38
C PRO A 94 6.04 -20.66 -13.96
N GLU A 95 5.06 -20.42 -13.10
CA GLU A 95 3.64 -20.40 -13.47
C GLU A 95 2.89 -19.19 -12.91
N SER A 96 3.56 -18.30 -12.16
CA SER A 96 2.91 -17.13 -11.57
C SER A 96 3.89 -16.03 -11.17
N GLU A 97 3.36 -14.83 -11.00
CA GLU A 97 4.06 -13.64 -10.55
C GLU A 97 3.25 -12.95 -9.44
N SER A 98 3.88 -12.05 -8.71
CA SER A 98 3.19 -11.17 -7.75
C SER A 98 3.74 -9.74 -7.76
N ALA A 99 3.00 -8.80 -7.18
CA ALA A 99 3.38 -7.38 -7.04
C ALA A 99 3.90 -6.74 -8.35
N ILE A 100 5.05 -6.05 -8.33
CA ILE A 100 5.64 -5.43 -9.53
C ILE A 100 5.97 -6.47 -10.60
N GLU A 101 6.48 -7.64 -10.22
CA GLU A 101 6.72 -8.73 -11.18
C GLU A 101 5.45 -9.14 -11.94
N ARG A 102 4.26 -9.02 -11.33
CA ARG A 102 2.98 -9.32 -12.01
C ARG A 102 2.41 -8.13 -12.76
N SER A 103 2.35 -6.98 -12.12
CA SER A 103 1.70 -5.78 -12.66
C SER A 103 2.42 -5.25 -13.89
N GLU A 104 3.75 -5.33 -13.89
CA GLU A 104 4.60 -4.86 -14.99
C GLU A 104 5.12 -6.03 -15.85
N ASN A 105 4.45 -7.18 -15.84
CA ASN A 105 4.97 -8.40 -16.47
C ASN A 105 5.34 -8.19 -17.94
N ASP A 106 4.44 -7.58 -18.71
CA ASP A 106 4.59 -7.46 -20.16
C ASP A 106 5.70 -6.46 -20.53
N LEU A 107 5.96 -5.48 -19.67
CA LEU A 107 7.12 -4.59 -19.79
C LEU A 107 8.40 -5.34 -19.43
N LEU A 108 8.38 -6.05 -18.30
CA LEU A 108 9.53 -6.79 -17.79
C LEU A 108 9.95 -7.96 -18.69
N ASP A 109 9.04 -8.61 -19.41
CA ASP A 109 9.36 -9.67 -20.39
C ASP A 109 9.49 -9.16 -21.83
N GLY A 110 9.27 -7.86 -22.07
CA GLY A 110 9.39 -7.24 -23.38
C GLY A 110 8.21 -7.48 -24.33
N SER A 111 7.13 -8.13 -23.88
CA SER A 111 5.95 -8.40 -24.70
C SER A 111 4.94 -7.24 -24.80
N SER A 112 5.14 -6.14 -24.04
CA SER A 112 4.31 -4.95 -24.09
C SER A 112 4.24 -4.33 -25.50
N ALA A 113 3.05 -3.84 -25.86
CA ALA A 113 2.82 -3.10 -27.09
C ALA A 113 3.68 -1.83 -27.18
N ASP A 114 4.00 -1.21 -26.04
CA ASP A 114 4.81 0.00 -25.98
C ASP A 114 6.27 -0.25 -26.46
N LEU A 115 6.68 -1.52 -26.50
CA LEU A 115 7.99 -1.95 -26.97
C LEU A 115 7.97 -2.48 -28.42
N LEU A 116 6.84 -2.37 -29.14
CA LEU A 116 6.64 -2.91 -30.50
C LEU A 116 7.68 -2.43 -31.51
N LEU A 117 7.93 -1.12 -31.55
CA LEU A 117 8.89 -0.53 -32.47
C LEU A 117 10.28 -1.11 -32.24
N ARG A 118 10.67 -1.26 -30.97
CA ARG A 118 11.97 -1.79 -30.59
C ARG A 118 12.09 -3.28 -30.88
N ARG A 119 11.08 -4.09 -30.57
CA ARG A 119 11.05 -5.51 -30.95
C ARG A 119 11.19 -5.71 -32.45
N SER A 120 10.63 -4.80 -33.25
CA SER A 120 10.75 -4.83 -34.71
C SER A 120 12.18 -4.55 -35.16
N ILE A 121 12.86 -3.62 -34.49
CA ILE A 121 14.29 -3.33 -34.72
C ILE A 121 15.14 -4.54 -34.29
N ASP A 122 14.95 -5.06 -33.08
CA ASP A 122 15.69 -6.20 -32.54
C ASP A 122 15.54 -7.45 -33.44
N LEU A 123 14.35 -7.69 -33.96
CA LEU A 123 14.08 -8.77 -34.91
C LEU A 123 14.84 -8.57 -36.24
N PHE A 124 14.97 -7.32 -36.70
CA PHE A 124 15.66 -7.00 -37.94
C PHE A 124 17.19 -7.01 -37.78
N THR A 125 17.69 -6.61 -36.61
CA THR A 125 19.13 -6.60 -36.27
C THR A 125 19.64 -7.94 -35.74
N GLY A 126 18.74 -8.85 -35.35
CA GLY A 126 19.06 -10.13 -34.72
C GLY A 126 19.49 -10.00 -33.26
N GLU A 127 19.24 -8.85 -32.61
CA GLU A 127 19.49 -8.68 -31.17
C GLU A 127 18.47 -9.50 -30.35
N PRO A 128 18.89 -10.14 -29.24
CA PRO A 128 17.97 -10.85 -28.37
C PRO A 128 17.02 -9.86 -27.69
N THR A 129 15.71 -10.16 -27.69
CA THR A 129 14.71 -9.35 -26.98
C THR A 129 15.03 -9.30 -25.49
N LYS A 130 15.01 -8.08 -24.93
CA LYS A 130 15.19 -7.81 -23.51
C LYS A 130 13.98 -7.06 -22.95
N GLY A 131 13.70 -7.28 -21.67
CA GLY A 131 12.67 -6.55 -20.95
C GLY A 131 13.03 -5.09 -20.66
N ALA A 132 12.00 -4.27 -20.48
CA ALA A 132 12.14 -2.91 -19.94
C ALA A 132 12.45 -2.96 -18.43
N ASN A 133 13.22 -1.98 -17.96
CA ASN A 133 13.46 -1.79 -16.54
C ASN A 133 12.35 -0.95 -15.90
N VAL A 134 11.96 -1.32 -14.69
CA VAL A 134 10.98 -0.62 -13.86
C VAL A 134 11.72 0.06 -12.72
N GLU A 135 11.68 1.39 -12.66
CA GLU A 135 12.12 2.16 -11.52
C GLU A 135 10.93 2.45 -10.61
N VAL A 136 11.02 2.01 -9.35
CA VAL A 136 10.01 2.28 -8.32
C VAL A 136 10.39 3.50 -7.48
N THR A 137 9.39 4.14 -6.89
CA THR A 137 9.52 5.34 -6.04
C THR A 137 10.22 5.09 -4.69
N ILE A 138 10.45 3.82 -4.33
CA ILE A 138 10.98 3.42 -3.03
C ILE A 138 12.34 4.07 -2.80
N ASN A 139 12.47 4.77 -1.67
CA ASN A 139 13.73 5.29 -1.17
C ASN A 139 14.45 4.18 -0.37
N PRO A 140 15.63 3.71 -0.79
CA PRO A 140 16.31 2.59 -0.12
C PRO A 140 16.64 2.85 1.36
N LYS A 141 16.92 4.10 1.74
CA LYS A 141 17.19 4.46 3.14
C LYS A 141 15.93 4.37 3.98
N ALA A 142 14.81 4.91 3.48
CA ALA A 142 13.52 4.86 4.15
C ALA A 142 13.01 3.42 4.30
N GLN A 143 13.08 2.62 3.22
CA GLN A 143 12.69 1.21 3.22
C GLN A 143 13.50 0.42 4.25
N LYS A 144 14.82 0.60 4.27
CA LYS A 144 15.70 -0.10 5.22
C LYS A 144 15.42 0.32 6.66
N ALA A 145 15.25 1.61 6.94
CA ALA A 145 14.93 2.11 8.27
C ALA A 145 13.58 1.55 8.77
N ALA A 146 12.55 1.56 7.93
CA ALA A 146 11.24 0.99 8.23
C ALA A 146 11.32 -0.51 8.53
N TYR A 147 12.04 -1.26 7.68
CA TYR A 147 12.24 -2.70 7.83
C TYR A 147 12.99 -3.05 9.12
N ASP A 148 14.14 -2.42 9.35
CA ASP A 148 14.97 -2.70 10.52
C ASP A 148 14.23 -2.31 11.81
N ALA A 149 13.57 -1.15 11.85
CA ALA A 149 12.84 -0.71 13.03
C ALA A 149 11.67 -1.65 13.37
N LEU A 150 10.85 -2.02 12.39
CA LEU A 150 9.76 -2.96 12.61
C LEU A 150 10.28 -4.36 12.97
N ARG A 151 11.31 -4.86 12.28
CA ARG A 151 11.92 -6.17 12.57
C ARG A 151 12.53 -6.22 13.96
N ASN A 152 13.30 -5.21 14.35
CA ASN A 152 13.96 -5.15 15.67
C ASN A 152 12.96 -5.02 16.81
N SER A 153 11.75 -4.50 16.54
CA SER A 153 10.69 -4.51 17.53
C SER A 153 10.22 -5.94 17.88
N GLY A 154 10.51 -6.93 17.03
CA GLY A 154 10.03 -8.31 17.14
C GLY A 154 8.55 -8.48 16.80
N LYS A 155 7.92 -7.44 16.25
CA LYS A 155 6.47 -7.36 16.04
C LYS A 155 6.08 -7.53 14.57
N ARG A 156 4.82 -7.91 14.38
CA ARG A 156 4.11 -8.05 13.11
C ARG A 156 3.38 -6.74 12.82
N GLY A 157 3.39 -6.30 11.57
CA GLY A 157 2.82 -5.01 11.21
C GLY A 157 3.21 -4.54 9.83
N ALA A 158 2.99 -3.25 9.58
CA ALA A 158 3.32 -2.61 8.32
C ALA A 158 3.74 -1.15 8.54
N VAL A 159 4.56 -0.66 7.61
CA VAL A 159 4.98 0.73 7.51
C VAL A 159 4.81 1.17 6.07
N VAL A 160 4.13 2.29 5.87
CA VAL A 160 4.04 2.98 4.57
C VAL A 160 4.52 4.41 4.75
N ALA A 161 5.38 4.88 3.85
CA ALA A 161 5.78 6.28 3.78
C ALA A 161 5.54 6.82 2.38
N LEU A 162 5.05 8.05 2.30
CA LEU A 162 4.70 8.78 1.09
C LEU A 162 5.47 10.11 1.06
N ASP A 163 5.80 10.58 -0.14
CA ASP A 163 6.06 11.99 -0.36
C ASP A 163 4.70 12.73 -0.39
N PRO A 164 4.43 13.68 0.54
CA PRO A 164 3.14 14.34 0.64
C PRO A 164 2.76 15.15 -0.61
N LYS A 165 3.75 15.66 -1.35
CA LYS A 165 3.55 16.59 -2.46
C LYS A 165 3.30 15.89 -3.78
N THR A 166 3.74 14.63 -3.89
CA THR A 166 3.64 13.87 -5.15
C THR A 166 2.76 12.63 -5.03
N GLY A 167 2.66 12.04 -3.84
CA GLY A 167 2.04 10.71 -3.66
C GLY A 167 3.02 9.55 -3.90
N ALA A 168 4.29 9.82 -4.19
CA ALA A 168 5.30 8.78 -4.39
C ALA A 168 5.46 7.91 -3.14
N ILE A 169 5.39 6.59 -3.28
CA ILE A 169 5.58 5.67 -2.15
C ILE A 169 7.08 5.52 -1.86
N LEU A 170 7.54 6.12 -0.76
CA LEU A 170 8.95 6.12 -0.34
C LEU A 170 9.34 4.85 0.40
N ALA A 171 8.40 4.23 1.13
CA ALA A 171 8.61 2.94 1.79
C ALA A 171 7.30 2.14 1.83
N MET A 172 7.41 0.83 1.64
CA MET A 172 6.31 -0.13 1.73
C MET A 172 6.84 -1.43 2.36
N VAL A 173 6.69 -1.53 3.68
CA VAL A 173 7.21 -2.65 4.49
C VAL A 173 6.04 -3.39 5.14
N SER A 174 6.02 -4.72 5.01
CA SER A 174 5.11 -5.61 5.72
C SER A 174 5.94 -6.70 6.39
N LEU A 175 5.66 -6.99 7.66
CA LEU A 175 6.31 -8.06 8.42
C LEU A 175 5.26 -8.89 9.17
N PRO A 176 5.43 -10.22 9.28
CA PRO A 176 6.46 -11.05 8.66
C PRO A 176 6.44 -11.01 7.14
N THR A 177 7.62 -11.22 6.55
CA THR A 177 7.87 -11.23 5.09
C THR A 177 8.42 -12.60 4.68
N TYR A 178 8.61 -12.80 3.38
CA TYR A 178 9.18 -14.00 2.77
C TYR A 178 10.41 -13.65 1.92
N ASP A 179 11.12 -14.67 1.43
CA ASP A 179 12.20 -14.50 0.47
C ASP A 179 11.71 -14.87 -0.94
N PRO A 180 11.53 -13.90 -1.85
CA PRO A 180 11.12 -14.15 -3.23
C PRO A 180 11.99 -15.15 -4.00
N THR A 181 13.26 -15.29 -3.62
CA THR A 181 14.20 -16.24 -4.26
C THR A 181 13.72 -17.67 -4.11
N GLU A 182 13.12 -18.01 -2.97
CA GLU A 182 12.58 -19.34 -2.69
C GLU A 182 11.38 -19.71 -3.60
N LEU A 183 10.73 -18.71 -4.18
CA LEU A 183 9.59 -18.84 -5.09
C LEU A 183 9.95 -18.64 -6.56
N SER A 184 11.21 -18.30 -6.86
CA SER A 184 11.65 -17.94 -8.21
C SER A 184 12.54 -19.00 -8.88
N GLY A 185 12.60 -20.20 -8.30
CA GLY A 185 13.34 -21.33 -8.88
C GLY A 185 12.68 -21.91 -10.14
N THR A 186 13.45 -22.67 -10.92
CA THR A 186 13.01 -23.29 -12.19
C THR A 186 12.45 -24.70 -12.02
N GLU A 187 12.11 -25.11 -10.79
CA GLU A 187 11.56 -26.43 -10.50
C GLU A 187 10.14 -26.27 -9.96
N LYS A 188 9.14 -26.43 -10.85
CA LYS A 188 7.71 -26.25 -10.55
C LYS A 188 7.28 -26.90 -9.24
N GLY A 189 7.61 -28.18 -9.04
CA GLY A 189 7.22 -28.92 -7.84
C GLY A 189 7.81 -28.36 -6.54
N LYS A 190 9.08 -27.90 -6.57
CA LYS A 190 9.73 -27.29 -5.41
C LYS A 190 9.11 -25.93 -5.07
N VAL A 191 8.91 -25.09 -6.10
CA VAL A 191 8.29 -23.77 -5.94
C VAL A 191 6.86 -23.90 -5.42
N PHE A 192 6.04 -24.78 -6.00
CA PHE A 192 4.67 -25.01 -5.55
C PHE A 192 4.62 -25.47 -4.08
N THR A 193 5.47 -26.43 -3.72
CA THR A 193 5.54 -26.93 -2.33
C THR A 193 5.94 -25.79 -1.37
N ARG A 194 6.90 -24.96 -1.76
CA ARG A 194 7.34 -23.83 -0.91
C ARG A 194 6.27 -22.75 -0.79
N TYR A 195 5.58 -22.42 -1.88
CA TYR A 195 4.45 -21.50 -1.86
C TYR A 195 3.35 -22.00 -0.93
N ASP A 196 2.98 -23.29 -1.01
CA ASP A 196 1.95 -23.90 -0.15
C ASP A 196 2.33 -23.81 1.34
N VAL A 197 3.61 -24.01 1.69
CA VAL A 197 4.10 -23.81 3.06
C VAL A 197 3.91 -22.35 3.51
N LEU A 198 4.30 -21.37 2.70
CA LEU A 198 4.17 -19.95 3.04
C LEU A 198 2.69 -19.50 3.10
N ALA A 199 1.84 -20.03 2.23
CA ALA A 199 0.42 -19.74 2.18
C ALA A 199 -0.35 -20.29 3.38
N LYS A 200 0.08 -21.44 3.92
CA LYS A 200 -0.50 -22.07 5.12
C LYS A 200 0.11 -21.58 6.43
N ASP A 201 1.17 -20.76 6.37
CA ASP A 201 1.82 -20.23 7.56
C ASP A 201 0.87 -19.27 8.31
N LYS A 202 0.67 -19.53 9.60
CA LYS A 202 -0.22 -18.74 10.48
C LYS A 202 0.22 -17.28 10.64
N SER A 203 1.50 -17.00 10.41
CA SER A 203 2.06 -15.66 10.45
C SER A 203 1.80 -14.86 9.17
N GLN A 204 1.27 -15.49 8.12
CA GLN A 204 0.89 -14.90 6.83
C GLN A 204 2.01 -14.03 6.22
N PRO A 205 3.18 -14.61 5.90
CA PRO A 205 4.31 -13.86 5.35
C PRO A 205 4.07 -13.37 3.92
N LEU A 206 3.16 -13.98 3.16
CA LEU A 206 2.81 -13.54 1.80
C LEU A 206 1.87 -12.32 1.79
N LEU A 207 1.18 -12.04 2.90
CA LEU A 207 0.25 -10.93 2.99
C LEU A 207 0.99 -9.60 2.98
N ASN A 208 0.71 -8.75 1.99
CA ASN A 208 1.16 -7.37 2.01
C ASN A 208 0.22 -6.53 2.89
N ARG A 209 0.56 -6.39 4.18
CA ARG A 209 -0.26 -5.68 5.18
C ARG A 209 -0.41 -4.19 4.91
N THR A 210 0.41 -3.61 4.04
CA THR A 210 0.34 -2.18 3.70
C THR A 210 -0.90 -1.83 2.88
N ILE A 211 -1.38 -2.77 2.07
CA ILE A 211 -2.47 -2.57 1.10
C ILE A 211 -3.51 -3.70 1.10
N GLY A 212 -3.15 -4.92 1.49
CA GLY A 212 -3.97 -6.11 1.29
C GLY A 212 -4.97 -6.39 2.42
N GLN A 213 -4.95 -5.61 3.50
CA GLN A 213 -5.85 -5.77 4.64
C GLN A 213 -6.17 -4.42 5.27
N THR A 214 -7.40 -4.31 5.77
CA THR A 214 -7.88 -3.18 6.57
C THR A 214 -7.91 -3.51 8.06
N TYR A 215 -7.70 -2.50 8.90
CA TYR A 215 -7.75 -2.62 10.36
C TYR A 215 -8.57 -1.46 10.94
N PRO A 216 -9.12 -1.59 12.16
CA PRO A 216 -9.63 -0.43 12.87
C PRO A 216 -8.50 0.58 13.08
N PRO A 217 -8.65 1.85 12.64
CA PRO A 217 -7.61 2.86 12.82
C PRO A 217 -7.51 3.37 14.28
N GLY A 218 -8.58 3.24 15.06
CA GLY A 218 -8.66 3.79 16.40
C GLY A 218 -8.38 5.30 16.42
N SER A 219 -7.68 5.76 17.45
CA SER A 219 -7.47 7.20 17.68
C SER A 219 -6.68 7.96 16.59
N THR A 220 -6.10 7.30 15.58
CA THR A 220 -5.58 8.02 14.41
C THR A 220 -6.71 8.61 13.56
N PHE A 221 -7.86 7.97 13.52
CA PHE A 221 -9.03 8.45 12.77
C PHE A 221 -9.67 9.71 13.35
N LYS A 222 -9.40 10.02 14.62
CA LYS A 222 -9.78 11.30 15.24
C LYS A 222 -9.26 12.51 14.46
N VAL A 223 -8.19 12.35 13.69
CA VAL A 223 -7.72 13.39 12.77
C VAL A 223 -8.75 13.71 11.68
N VAL A 224 -9.39 12.69 11.10
CA VAL A 224 -10.49 12.85 10.12
C VAL A 224 -11.73 13.45 10.79
N THR A 225 -12.07 13.00 11.99
CA THR A 225 -13.19 13.57 12.76
C THR A 225 -12.96 15.05 13.09
N MET A 226 -11.75 15.42 13.50
CA MET A 226 -11.39 16.83 13.72
C MET A 226 -11.43 17.63 12.42
N ALA A 227 -10.96 17.07 11.32
CA ALA A 227 -11.05 17.68 9.99
C ALA A 227 -12.50 18.00 9.61
N ALA A 228 -13.40 17.02 9.70
CA ALA A 228 -14.83 17.22 9.44
C ALA A 228 -15.42 18.32 10.34
N TYR A 229 -15.05 18.31 11.62
CA TYR A 229 -15.59 19.26 12.60
C TYR A 229 -15.13 20.69 12.36
N LEU A 230 -13.90 20.89 11.89
CA LEU A 230 -13.36 22.20 11.52
C LEU A 230 -13.93 22.71 10.19
N GLU A 231 -14.09 21.84 9.19
CA GLU A 231 -14.67 22.22 7.88
C GLU A 231 -16.16 22.57 7.97
N ASP A 232 -16.87 21.98 8.93
CA ASP A 232 -18.29 22.26 9.18
C ASP A 232 -18.55 23.70 9.66
N ASP A 233 -17.57 24.33 10.31
CA ASP A 233 -17.67 25.69 10.82
C ASP A 233 -16.28 26.36 10.89
N SER A 234 -16.02 27.23 9.93
CA SER A 234 -14.76 27.98 9.80
C SER A 234 -14.37 28.81 11.03
N SER A 235 -15.31 29.16 11.91
CA SER A 235 -15.02 29.88 13.16
C SER A 235 -14.30 29.02 14.20
N ARG A 236 -14.30 27.69 14.01
CA ARG A 236 -13.63 26.75 14.90
C ARG A 236 -12.12 26.71 14.65
N GLY A 237 -11.38 26.46 15.72
CA GLY A 237 -9.93 26.37 15.70
C GLY A 237 -9.37 25.68 16.94
N PRO A 238 -8.03 25.66 17.09
CA PRO A 238 -7.35 24.96 18.18
C PRO A 238 -7.86 25.29 19.58
N ASP A 239 -8.29 26.55 19.80
CA ASP A 239 -8.75 27.06 21.10
C ASP A 239 -10.28 26.99 21.29
N THR A 240 -11.04 26.56 20.27
CA THR A 240 -12.47 26.31 20.42
C THR A 240 -12.70 25.26 21.51
N THR A 241 -13.66 25.50 22.39
CA THR A 241 -13.97 24.60 23.49
C THR A 241 -15.04 23.59 23.13
N ILE A 242 -14.92 22.38 23.66
CA ILE A 242 -15.90 21.30 23.51
C ILE A 242 -16.09 20.59 24.84
N GLU A 243 -17.31 20.12 25.09
CA GLU A 243 -17.60 19.29 26.25
C GLU A 243 -16.83 17.98 26.20
N ALA A 244 -16.29 17.61 27.35
CA ALA A 244 -15.46 16.44 27.54
C ALA A 244 -15.93 15.68 28.79
N PRO A 245 -17.16 15.15 28.79
CA PRO A 245 -17.67 14.40 29.94
C PRO A 245 -16.79 13.17 30.20
N GLN A 246 -16.74 12.68 31.42
CA GLN A 246 -15.94 11.49 31.75
C GLN A 246 -16.40 10.26 30.97
N GLN A 247 -17.72 10.13 30.78
CA GLN A 247 -18.35 9.16 29.90
C GLN A 247 -19.37 9.88 29.03
N LEU A 248 -19.40 9.56 27.75
CA LEU A 248 -20.40 10.06 26.81
C LEU A 248 -21.53 9.02 26.68
N PRO A 249 -22.76 9.30 27.14
CA PRO A 249 -23.89 8.41 26.92
C PRO A 249 -24.15 8.23 25.43
N LEU A 250 -24.24 6.98 24.96
CA LEU A 250 -24.51 6.70 23.56
C LEU A 250 -26.03 6.65 23.32
N PRO A 251 -26.56 7.39 22.32
CA PRO A 251 -28.00 7.44 22.05
C PRO A 251 -28.60 6.05 21.85
N ASN A 252 -29.81 5.85 22.39
CA ASN A 252 -30.58 4.60 22.26
C ASN A 252 -29.88 3.34 22.80
N THR A 253 -28.93 3.49 23.71
CA THR A 253 -28.28 2.37 24.42
C THR A 253 -28.14 2.67 25.91
N ASN A 254 -27.87 1.64 26.71
CA ASN A 254 -27.45 1.79 28.11
C ASN A 254 -25.92 1.82 28.27
N ILE A 255 -25.19 1.98 27.16
CA ILE A 255 -23.73 1.97 27.12
C ILE A 255 -23.23 3.41 27.00
N SER A 256 -22.14 3.73 27.68
CA SER A 256 -21.45 5.01 27.51
C SER A 256 -20.04 4.77 26.97
N LEU A 257 -19.57 5.69 26.13
CA LEU A 257 -18.20 5.70 25.63
C LEU A 257 -17.28 6.34 26.70
N PRO A 258 -16.31 5.60 27.27
CA PRO A 258 -15.37 6.17 28.23
C PRO A 258 -14.15 6.77 27.52
N ASN A 259 -13.46 7.68 28.21
CA ASN A 259 -12.06 7.98 27.89
C ASN A 259 -11.14 6.83 28.30
N TYR A 260 -9.92 6.82 27.74
CA TYR A 260 -8.92 5.81 28.05
C TYR A 260 -8.68 5.71 29.57
N GLY A 261 -8.67 4.48 30.10
CA GLY A 261 -8.49 4.21 31.52
C GLY A 261 -9.61 4.72 32.44
N GLY A 262 -10.74 5.17 31.88
CA GLY A 262 -11.85 5.76 32.66
C GLY A 262 -11.55 7.15 33.23
N ALA A 263 -10.44 7.77 32.82
CA ALA A 263 -10.01 9.08 33.29
C ALA A 263 -10.91 10.21 32.76
N ALA A 264 -11.00 11.31 33.51
CA ALA A 264 -11.60 12.54 32.98
C ALA A 264 -10.69 13.15 31.89
N CYS A 265 -11.29 13.73 30.86
CA CYS A 265 -10.57 14.56 29.90
C CYS A 265 -10.63 16.02 30.38
N GLY A 266 -9.59 16.47 31.06
CA GLY A 266 -9.59 17.78 31.71
C GLY A 266 -10.69 17.90 32.78
N SER A 267 -11.33 19.06 32.85
CA SER A 267 -12.34 19.39 33.88
C SER A 267 -13.78 19.44 33.34
N GLY A 268 -14.10 18.59 32.36
CA GLY A 268 -15.44 18.48 31.76
C GLY A 268 -15.66 19.33 30.50
N GLN A 269 -14.77 20.28 30.23
CA GLN A 269 -14.68 21.02 28.96
C GLN A 269 -13.21 21.27 28.66
N VAL A 270 -12.81 21.14 27.39
CA VAL A 270 -11.42 21.30 26.94
C VAL A 270 -11.37 21.98 25.58
N THR A 271 -10.20 22.49 25.18
CA THR A 271 -9.99 22.97 23.81
C THR A 271 -9.87 21.81 22.82
N LEU A 272 -10.16 22.06 21.54
CA LEU A 272 -9.98 21.06 20.47
C LEU A 272 -8.53 20.56 20.41
N LYS A 273 -7.55 21.47 20.58
CA LYS A 273 -6.13 21.12 20.67
C LYS A 273 -5.85 20.15 21.81
N PHE A 274 -6.35 20.44 23.00
CA PHE A 274 -6.16 19.57 24.17
C PHE A 274 -6.84 18.21 23.98
N ALA A 275 -8.06 18.19 23.41
CA ALA A 275 -8.76 16.95 23.11
C ALA A 275 -7.96 16.04 22.18
N LEU A 276 -7.35 16.59 21.12
CA LEU A 276 -6.51 15.83 20.19
C LEU A 276 -5.19 15.41 20.84
N GLU A 277 -4.51 16.33 21.54
CA GLU A 277 -3.24 16.11 22.26
C GLU A 277 -3.33 14.93 23.24
N ARG A 278 -4.37 14.95 24.09
CA ARG A 278 -4.66 13.90 25.08
C ARG A 278 -5.45 12.74 24.51
N SER A 279 -5.83 12.82 23.24
CA SER A 279 -6.54 11.78 22.52
C SER A 279 -7.82 11.35 23.25
N CYS A 280 -8.58 12.30 23.79
CA CYS A 280 -9.81 12.02 24.52
C CYS A 280 -10.84 11.35 23.59
N ASN A 281 -11.61 10.38 24.07
CA ASN A 281 -12.64 9.71 23.28
C ASN A 281 -13.94 10.51 23.29
N THR A 282 -14.34 11.04 24.45
CA THR A 282 -15.67 11.62 24.64
C THR A 282 -15.91 12.87 23.79
N PRO A 283 -14.97 13.81 23.60
CA PRO A 283 -15.18 14.93 22.68
C PRO A 283 -15.36 14.48 21.23
N PHE A 284 -14.59 13.48 20.78
CA PHE A 284 -14.65 13.01 19.40
C PHE A 284 -15.89 12.16 19.10
N GLY A 285 -16.36 11.38 20.07
CA GLY A 285 -17.66 10.74 19.98
C GLY A 285 -18.78 11.79 19.87
N LYS A 286 -18.68 12.88 20.64
CA LYS A 286 -19.63 13.99 20.57
C LYS A 286 -19.59 14.71 19.22
N MET A 287 -18.41 15.04 18.68
CA MET A 287 -18.26 15.60 17.32
C MET A 287 -18.92 14.69 16.28
N GLY A 288 -18.70 13.38 16.38
CA GLY A 288 -19.33 12.39 15.50
C GLY A 288 -20.87 12.42 15.56
N LEU A 289 -21.43 12.55 16.77
CA LEU A 289 -22.88 12.69 16.96
C LEU A 289 -23.43 14.00 16.38
N GLU A 290 -22.71 15.12 16.53
CA GLU A 290 -23.10 16.43 16.00
C GLU A 290 -23.05 16.47 14.46
N LEU A 291 -22.01 15.86 13.87
CA LEU A 291 -21.82 15.81 12.42
C LEU A 291 -22.76 14.80 11.74
N GLY A 292 -22.98 13.65 12.39
CA GLY A 292 -23.74 12.54 11.84
C GLY A 292 -22.98 11.72 10.80
N TYR A 293 -23.59 10.62 10.36
CA TYR A 293 -22.97 9.66 9.43
C TYR A 293 -22.59 10.30 8.09
N ASP A 294 -23.49 11.07 7.49
CA ASP A 294 -23.33 11.54 6.11
C ASP A 294 -22.12 12.49 5.97
N LYS A 295 -21.94 13.43 6.89
CA LYS A 295 -20.76 14.33 6.91
C LYS A 295 -19.46 13.59 7.21
N MET A 296 -19.49 12.62 8.12
CA MET A 296 -18.31 11.81 8.45
C MET A 296 -17.88 10.94 7.27
N LYS A 297 -18.83 10.32 6.57
CA LYS A 297 -18.58 9.55 5.35
C LYS A 297 -18.02 10.44 4.25
N GLU A 298 -18.65 11.58 3.98
CA GLU A 298 -18.19 12.55 2.97
C GLU A 298 -16.75 13.01 3.26
N GLN A 299 -16.43 13.37 4.50
CA GLN A 299 -15.07 13.76 4.87
C GLN A 299 -14.07 12.62 4.69
N THR A 300 -14.48 11.38 4.97
CA THR A 300 -13.66 10.19 4.80
C THR A 300 -13.39 9.93 3.30
N GLU A 301 -14.39 10.04 2.45
CA GLU A 301 -14.27 9.90 0.99
C GLU A 301 -13.36 10.97 0.39
N LYS A 302 -13.47 12.22 0.88
CA LYS A 302 -12.57 13.32 0.53
C LYS A 302 -11.09 13.02 0.82
N PHE A 303 -10.76 12.11 1.72
CA PHE A 303 -9.39 11.64 1.96
C PHE A 303 -8.94 10.45 1.09
N GLY A 304 -9.77 9.99 0.14
CA GLY A 304 -9.47 8.88 -0.76
C GLY A 304 -9.91 7.49 -0.26
N MET A 305 -10.89 7.45 0.65
CA MET A 305 -11.53 6.22 1.11
C MET A 305 -12.87 5.99 0.38
N GLY A 306 -13.40 4.77 0.41
CA GLY A 306 -14.63 4.41 -0.31
C GLY A 306 -14.44 4.08 -1.79
N GLU A 307 -13.34 4.51 -2.42
CA GLU A 307 -12.97 4.15 -3.80
C GLU A 307 -11.92 3.03 -3.85
N GLN A 308 -11.97 2.22 -4.92
CA GLN A 308 -10.94 1.21 -5.17
C GLN A 308 -9.71 1.87 -5.82
N ILE A 309 -8.58 1.86 -5.10
CA ILE A 309 -7.30 2.38 -5.58
C ILE A 309 -6.31 1.24 -5.88
N ALA A 310 -5.30 1.51 -6.71
CA ALA A 310 -4.26 0.56 -7.08
C ALA A 310 -2.88 1.23 -7.13
N VAL A 311 -1.81 0.52 -6.70
CA VAL A 311 -0.44 1.06 -6.58
C VAL A 311 0.71 0.10 -6.96
N PRO A 312 0.80 -0.42 -8.20
CA PRO A 312 -0.26 -0.78 -9.14
C PRO A 312 -1.06 -2.02 -8.70
N MET A 313 -0.71 -2.61 -7.55
CA MET A 313 -1.48 -3.69 -6.92
C MET A 313 -2.81 -3.17 -6.38
N SER A 314 -3.88 -3.97 -6.43
CA SER A 314 -5.16 -3.62 -5.81
C SER A 314 -4.98 -3.39 -4.31
N VAL A 315 -5.55 -2.29 -3.81
CA VAL A 315 -5.61 -1.96 -2.39
C VAL A 315 -6.97 -2.39 -1.84
N ALA A 316 -6.98 -2.99 -0.66
CA ALA A 316 -8.19 -3.32 0.07
C ALA A 316 -8.95 -2.02 0.37
N GLN A 317 -10.25 -2.02 0.13
CA GLN A 317 -11.07 -0.82 0.26
C GLN A 317 -11.21 -0.42 1.73
N SER A 318 -10.69 0.75 2.07
CA SER A 318 -10.98 1.39 3.36
C SER A 318 -12.31 2.13 3.33
N ASP A 319 -13.03 2.12 4.44
CA ASP A 319 -14.35 2.73 4.57
C ASP A 319 -14.61 3.21 6.01
N PHE A 320 -15.44 4.24 6.17
CA PHE A 320 -15.94 4.70 7.47
C PHE A 320 -16.81 3.63 8.15
N GLY A 321 -17.49 2.80 7.35
CA GLY A 321 -18.46 1.79 7.74
C GLY A 321 -19.83 2.05 7.11
N GLU A 322 -20.69 1.04 7.17
CA GLU A 322 -22.08 1.15 6.73
C GLU A 322 -22.89 2.13 7.62
N LYS A 323 -24.00 2.64 7.08
CA LYS A 323 -24.91 3.52 7.83
C LYS A 323 -25.68 2.73 8.88
N GLU A 324 -25.16 2.76 10.11
CA GLU A 324 -25.77 2.16 11.29
C GLU A 324 -26.53 3.23 12.12
N ASP A 325 -26.65 3.04 13.43
CA ASP A 325 -27.25 3.99 14.38
C ASP A 325 -26.27 5.09 14.85
N GLN A 326 -26.79 6.06 15.61
CA GLN A 326 -25.97 7.16 16.13
C GLN A 326 -24.88 6.69 17.10
N ALA A 327 -25.11 5.62 17.86
CA ALA A 327 -24.08 5.05 18.75
C ALA A 327 -22.90 4.50 17.95
N ALA A 328 -23.18 3.82 16.83
CA ALA A 328 -22.18 3.34 15.89
C ALA A 328 -21.41 4.50 15.24
N VAL A 329 -22.06 5.60 14.87
CA VAL A 329 -21.38 6.81 14.35
C VAL A 329 -20.39 7.38 15.38
N ALA A 330 -20.79 7.49 16.64
CA ALA A 330 -19.90 7.97 17.71
C ALA A 330 -18.66 7.08 17.87
N MET A 331 -18.83 5.75 17.80
CA MET A 331 -17.74 4.77 17.88
C MET A 331 -16.86 4.79 16.61
N ALA A 332 -17.45 4.89 15.42
CA ALA A 332 -16.74 4.99 14.16
C ALA A 332 -15.91 6.29 14.07
N SER A 333 -16.40 7.38 14.68
CA SER A 333 -15.71 8.68 14.77
C SER A 333 -14.47 8.67 15.68
N ILE A 334 -14.27 7.62 16.47
CA ILE A 334 -13.01 7.36 17.19
C ILE A 334 -12.20 6.22 16.56
N GLY A 335 -12.57 5.77 15.36
CA GLY A 335 -11.89 4.73 14.60
C GLY A 335 -12.20 3.30 15.05
N GLN A 336 -13.35 3.08 15.70
CA GLN A 336 -13.81 1.76 16.17
C GLN A 336 -15.02 1.27 15.34
N ARG A 337 -15.69 0.20 15.80
CA ARG A 337 -16.87 -0.39 15.15
C ARG A 337 -16.55 -0.82 13.71
N SER A 338 -17.24 -0.24 12.73
CA SER A 338 -17.21 -0.59 11.30
C SER A 338 -16.11 0.13 10.54
N ASN A 339 -15.43 1.10 11.16
CA ASN A 339 -14.35 1.86 10.55
C ASN A 339 -13.12 0.97 10.28
N ARG A 340 -12.67 0.92 9.02
CA ARG A 340 -11.63 0.00 8.55
C ARG A 340 -10.72 0.72 7.55
N MET A 341 -9.42 0.73 7.85
CA MET A 341 -8.42 1.47 7.08
C MET A 341 -7.20 0.60 6.76
N THR A 342 -6.64 0.73 5.55
CA THR A 342 -5.31 0.21 5.20
C THR A 342 -4.21 1.15 5.70
N PRO A 343 -3.00 0.65 5.97
CA PRO A 343 -1.86 1.51 6.29
C PRO A 343 -1.54 2.54 5.20
N LEU A 344 -1.68 2.18 3.92
CA LEU A 344 -1.50 3.13 2.82
C LEU A 344 -2.49 4.31 2.92
N GLN A 345 -3.78 4.04 3.10
CA GLN A 345 -4.79 5.11 3.18
C GLN A 345 -4.67 5.94 4.48
N MET A 346 -4.21 5.33 5.58
CA MET A 346 -3.84 6.11 6.77
C MET A 346 -2.63 7.04 6.53
N ALA A 347 -1.66 6.63 5.70
CA ALA A 347 -0.56 7.49 5.29
C ALA A 347 -1.04 8.61 4.34
N MET A 348 -2.03 8.33 3.47
CA MET A 348 -2.67 9.35 2.62
C MET A 348 -3.37 10.44 3.44
N ILE A 349 -4.05 10.09 4.53
CA ILE A 349 -4.65 11.09 5.44
C ILE A 349 -3.57 12.04 6.00
N ALA A 350 -2.46 11.49 6.49
CA ALA A 350 -1.35 12.29 7.00
C ALA A 350 -0.69 13.13 5.90
N ALA A 351 -0.51 12.56 4.71
CA ALA A 351 0.03 13.25 3.54
C ALA A 351 -0.87 14.42 3.13
N GLY A 352 -2.18 14.22 3.05
CA GLY A 352 -3.14 15.25 2.68
C GLY A 352 -3.08 16.46 3.62
N ILE A 353 -3.04 16.21 4.94
CA ILE A 353 -2.92 17.29 5.93
C ILE A 353 -1.58 18.00 5.81
N GLY A 354 -0.48 17.25 5.64
CA GLY A 354 0.85 17.82 5.39
C GLY A 354 0.97 18.58 4.06
N ASN A 355 0.06 18.32 3.11
CA ASN A 355 0.04 18.95 1.80
C ASN A 355 -1.12 19.96 1.67
N ASN A 356 -1.35 20.75 2.73
CA ASN A 356 -2.36 21.82 2.76
C ASN A 356 -3.79 21.35 2.43
N GLY A 357 -4.11 20.10 2.76
CA GLY A 357 -5.39 19.46 2.50
C GLY A 357 -5.48 18.73 1.15
N THR A 358 -4.51 18.89 0.24
CA THR A 358 -4.51 18.20 -1.06
C THR A 358 -4.01 16.76 -0.91
N VAL A 359 -4.87 15.79 -1.20
CA VAL A 359 -4.48 14.37 -1.21
C VAL A 359 -3.98 14.02 -2.60
N MET A 360 -2.74 13.53 -2.68
CA MET A 360 -2.15 13.04 -3.93
C MET A 360 -2.54 11.58 -4.18
N LYS A 361 -2.74 11.22 -5.44
CA LYS A 361 -2.92 9.83 -5.85
C LYS A 361 -1.60 9.07 -5.65
N PRO A 362 -1.58 8.02 -4.80
CA PRO A 362 -0.34 7.32 -4.51
C PRO A 362 0.13 6.52 -5.73
N TYR A 363 1.45 6.44 -5.93
CA TYR A 363 2.03 5.66 -7.02
C TYR A 363 3.36 4.99 -6.59
N LEU A 364 3.62 3.82 -7.16
CA LEU A 364 4.82 3.01 -6.86
C LEU A 364 5.82 2.96 -8.03
N VAL A 365 5.34 2.96 -9.27
CA VAL A 365 6.19 2.96 -10.47
C VAL A 365 6.51 4.40 -10.82
N ASN A 366 7.79 4.77 -10.76
CA ASN A 366 8.28 6.12 -11.06
C ASN A 366 8.57 6.28 -12.55
N LYS A 367 9.27 5.31 -13.14
CA LYS A 367 9.77 5.40 -14.51
C LYS A 367 9.94 4.03 -15.13
N ILE A 368 9.58 3.90 -16.39
CA ILE A 368 9.88 2.76 -17.23
C ILE A 368 10.97 3.18 -18.23
N THR A 369 12.03 2.39 -18.28
CA THR A 369 13.10 2.57 -19.27
C THR A 369 13.26 1.30 -20.06
N ASP A 370 13.66 1.40 -21.32
CA ASP A 370 13.99 0.22 -22.08
C ASP A 370 15.35 -0.38 -21.65
N ALA A 371 15.78 -1.48 -22.29
CA ALA A 371 17.04 -2.13 -21.94
C ALA A 371 18.31 -1.30 -22.22
N LYS A 372 18.22 -0.21 -23.00
CA LYS A 372 19.32 0.76 -23.25
C LYS A 372 19.28 1.93 -22.27
N GLY A 373 18.20 2.08 -21.50
CA GLY A 373 18.01 3.15 -20.53
C GLY A 373 17.23 4.34 -21.07
N ASP A 374 16.72 4.27 -22.31
CA ASP A 374 15.87 5.31 -22.86
C ASP A 374 14.49 5.28 -22.20
N SER A 375 13.91 6.45 -21.96
CA SER A 375 12.62 6.58 -21.27
C SER A 375 11.48 6.07 -22.15
N VAL A 376 10.64 5.18 -21.59
CA VAL A 376 9.41 4.68 -22.23
C VAL A 376 8.20 5.37 -21.62
N ASP A 377 8.14 5.41 -20.29
CA ASP A 377 7.07 6.06 -19.54
C ASP A 377 7.60 6.65 -18.24
N GLU A 378 6.96 7.70 -17.73
CA GLU A 378 7.35 8.38 -16.49
C GLU A 378 6.11 8.88 -15.76
N ALA A 379 6.04 8.59 -14.46
CA ALA A 379 4.91 8.93 -13.63
C ALA A 379 4.74 10.44 -13.54
N LYS A 380 3.47 10.88 -13.62
CA LYS A 380 3.07 12.26 -13.40
C LYS A 380 2.26 12.30 -12.12
N PRO A 381 2.73 13.00 -11.07
CA PRO A 381 1.94 13.20 -9.86
C PRO A 381 0.57 13.80 -10.18
N GLU A 382 -0.47 13.21 -9.62
CA GLU A 382 -1.87 13.62 -9.82
C GLU A 382 -2.52 13.91 -8.47
N GLU A 383 -3.25 15.01 -8.39
CA GLU A 383 -4.13 15.29 -7.25
C GLU A 383 -5.32 14.33 -7.29
N LEU A 384 -5.60 13.67 -6.17
CA LEU A 384 -6.79 12.82 -6.02
C LEU A 384 -8.00 13.67 -5.60
N SER A 385 -7.81 14.53 -4.60
CA SER A 385 -8.88 15.33 -4.02
C SER A 385 -8.35 16.48 -3.16
N GLN A 386 -9.20 17.47 -2.90
CA GLN A 386 -9.01 18.43 -1.82
C GLN A 386 -9.80 17.94 -0.60
N ALA A 387 -9.10 17.44 0.42
CA ALA A 387 -9.76 16.85 1.58
C ALA A 387 -10.29 17.90 2.56
N VAL A 388 -9.49 18.94 2.81
CA VAL A 388 -9.82 20.07 3.68
C VAL A 388 -9.26 21.35 3.10
N SER A 389 -9.74 22.51 3.53
CA SER A 389 -9.09 23.78 3.19
C SER A 389 -7.64 23.88 3.72
N PRO A 390 -6.76 24.68 3.08
CA PRO A 390 -5.42 24.96 3.61
C PRO A 390 -5.42 25.54 5.04
N GLU A 391 -6.44 26.33 5.38
CA GLU A 391 -6.61 26.87 6.74
C GLU A 391 -6.86 25.75 7.76
N THR A 392 -7.78 24.83 7.46
CA THR A 392 -8.05 23.66 8.31
C THR A 392 -6.84 22.75 8.39
N ALA A 393 -6.12 22.51 7.29
CA ALA A 393 -4.89 21.74 7.29
C ALA A 393 -3.83 22.37 8.22
N GLY A 394 -3.67 23.70 8.19
CA GLY A 394 -2.79 24.43 9.10
C GLY A 394 -3.18 24.29 10.57
N LYS A 395 -4.47 24.46 10.90
CA LYS A 395 -5.02 24.27 12.26
C LYS A 395 -4.77 22.83 12.75
N LEU A 396 -5.03 21.82 11.91
CA LEU A 396 -4.78 20.41 12.22
C LEU A 396 -3.29 20.11 12.41
N SER A 397 -2.43 20.67 11.55
CA SER A 397 -0.98 20.52 11.65
C SER A 397 -0.46 21.03 13.00
N GLU A 398 -0.88 22.22 13.44
CA GLU A 398 -0.54 22.76 14.77
C GLU A 398 -0.95 21.80 15.90
N MET A 399 -2.19 21.32 15.87
CA MET A 399 -2.69 20.41 16.90
C MET A 399 -1.93 19.07 16.88
N MET A 400 -1.61 18.53 15.71
CA MET A 400 -0.82 17.30 15.55
C MET A 400 0.63 17.46 15.99
N VAL A 401 1.22 18.65 15.86
CA VAL A 401 2.53 18.98 16.46
C VAL A 401 2.41 18.98 17.99
N SER A 402 1.32 19.51 18.57
CA SER A 402 1.11 19.46 20.03
C SER A 402 1.00 18.03 20.56
N VAL A 403 0.38 17.11 19.80
CA VAL A 403 0.32 15.68 20.17
C VAL A 403 1.72 15.08 20.34
N VAL A 404 2.67 15.45 19.48
CA VAL A 404 4.05 14.97 19.55
C VAL A 404 4.83 15.68 20.66
N ASN A 405 4.68 17.00 20.81
CA ASN A 405 5.48 17.74 21.78
C ASN A 405 5.01 17.62 23.23
N ASN A 406 3.70 17.59 23.44
CA ASN A 406 3.08 17.72 24.76
C ASN A 406 2.16 16.54 25.11
N GLY A 407 1.90 15.66 24.14
CA GLY A 407 0.88 14.64 24.23
C GLY A 407 1.40 13.21 24.18
N THR A 408 0.55 12.34 23.62
CA THR A 408 0.73 10.88 23.60
C THR A 408 1.84 10.38 22.67
N ALA A 409 2.46 11.25 21.85
CA ALA A 409 3.39 10.86 20.79
C ALA A 409 4.83 11.37 20.99
N ASN A 410 5.25 11.69 22.21
CA ASN A 410 6.59 12.22 22.52
C ASN A 410 7.76 11.38 21.97
N LEU A 411 7.62 10.06 21.90
CA LEU A 411 8.67 9.18 21.35
C LEU A 411 8.86 9.29 19.83
N ALA A 412 8.01 10.03 19.11
CA ALA A 412 8.20 10.36 17.69
C ALA A 412 9.09 11.60 17.46
N GLN A 413 9.50 12.31 18.51
CA GLN A 413 10.27 13.55 18.36
C GLN A 413 11.63 13.30 17.67
N VAL A 414 11.90 14.08 16.63
CA VAL A 414 13.18 14.13 15.92
C VAL A 414 13.88 15.46 16.27
N PRO A 415 15.13 15.43 16.77
CA PRO A 415 15.85 16.64 17.14
C PRO A 415 15.94 17.66 15.99
N GLY A 416 15.53 18.90 16.28
CA GLY A 416 15.58 20.01 15.31
C GLY A 416 14.58 19.90 14.15
N VAL A 417 13.54 19.06 14.28
CA VAL A 417 12.47 18.91 13.29
C VAL A 417 11.12 18.99 14.00
N GLN A 418 10.21 19.83 13.50
CA GLN A 418 8.81 19.81 13.95
C GLN A 418 8.11 18.58 13.35
N VAL A 419 7.69 17.65 14.19
CA VAL A 419 6.98 16.43 13.76
C VAL A 419 5.51 16.59 14.11
N ALA A 420 4.63 16.46 13.12
CA ALA A 420 3.19 16.34 13.33
C ALA A 420 2.81 14.86 13.37
N GLY A 421 1.98 14.44 14.32
CA GLY A 421 1.53 13.05 14.33
C GLY A 421 0.35 12.76 15.24
N LYS A 422 -0.17 11.54 15.13
CA LYS A 422 -1.23 11.03 15.98
C LYS A 422 -1.03 9.54 16.26
N THR A 423 -1.10 9.18 17.53
CA THR A 423 -1.13 7.78 17.98
C THR A 423 -2.55 7.19 17.86
N GLY A 424 -2.62 5.89 17.64
CA GLY A 424 -3.84 5.11 17.75
C GLY A 424 -3.61 3.85 18.56
N THR A 425 -4.61 3.48 19.34
CA THR A 425 -4.72 2.17 19.96
C THR A 425 -6.12 1.69 19.61
N ALA A 426 -6.22 0.63 18.83
CA ALA A 426 -7.49 0.09 18.35
C ALA A 426 -7.75 -1.28 18.97
N GLU A 427 -8.90 -1.44 19.60
CA GLU A 427 -9.27 -2.71 20.24
C GLU A 427 -9.50 -3.78 19.15
N SER A 428 -8.95 -4.99 19.33
CA SER A 428 -9.15 -6.09 18.39
C SER A 428 -9.90 -7.24 19.06
N GLY A 429 -11.19 -7.04 19.37
CA GLY A 429 -12.06 -8.06 19.97
C GLY A 429 -11.86 -8.26 21.48
N ASP A 430 -12.76 -9.05 22.08
CA ASP A 430 -12.78 -9.26 23.53
C ASP A 430 -11.53 -10.01 24.00
N ARG A 431 -10.66 -9.30 24.74
CA ARG A 431 -9.41 -9.78 25.38
C ARG A 431 -8.18 -9.96 24.49
N ALA A 432 -8.23 -9.60 23.20
CA ALA A 432 -6.99 -9.52 22.44
C ALA A 432 -6.26 -8.20 22.75
N ALA A 433 -4.93 -8.20 22.65
CA ALA A 433 -4.16 -6.95 22.71
C ALA A 433 -4.66 -5.99 21.61
N PRO A 434 -4.52 -4.67 21.76
CA PRO A 434 -4.92 -3.74 20.70
C PRO A 434 -3.90 -3.69 19.55
N HIS A 435 -4.32 -3.17 18.39
CA HIS A 435 -3.42 -2.69 17.35
C HIS A 435 -2.82 -1.34 17.76
N ALA A 436 -1.52 -1.20 17.58
CA ALA A 436 -0.81 0.05 17.83
C ALA A 436 -0.58 0.78 16.50
N TRP A 437 -1.13 1.98 16.40
CA TRP A 437 -1.05 2.82 15.21
C TRP A 437 -0.26 4.11 15.48
N PHE A 438 0.38 4.61 14.45
CA PHE A 438 0.88 5.98 14.41
C PHE A 438 0.83 6.51 12.98
N ILE A 439 0.30 7.71 12.80
CA ILE A 439 0.40 8.47 11.55
C ILE A 439 1.18 9.75 11.79
N SER A 440 1.95 10.19 10.81
CA SER A 440 2.79 11.39 10.97
C SER A 440 3.20 11.99 9.64
N PHE A 441 3.56 13.27 9.66
CA PHE A 441 4.31 13.91 8.60
C PHE A 441 5.35 14.87 9.19
N ALA A 442 6.45 15.07 8.47
CA ALA A 442 7.52 15.96 8.89
C ALA A 442 8.40 16.46 7.72
N PRO A 443 9.09 17.61 7.88
CA PRO A 443 8.84 18.63 8.91
C PRO A 443 7.45 19.24 8.75
N ALA A 444 6.77 19.61 9.84
CA ALA A 444 5.38 20.07 9.80
C ALA A 444 5.15 21.33 8.94
N GLU A 445 6.17 22.17 8.80
CA GLU A 445 6.16 23.41 8.02
C GLU A 445 6.39 23.24 6.51
N ASP A 446 7.14 22.21 6.10
CA ASP A 446 7.39 21.87 4.69
C ASP A 446 7.57 20.34 4.56
N PRO A 447 6.47 19.57 4.63
CA PRO A 447 6.55 18.13 4.75
C PRO A 447 7.26 17.47 3.57
N LYS A 448 8.23 16.60 3.89
CA LYS A 448 8.99 15.78 2.93
C LYS A 448 8.60 14.31 2.98
N VAL A 449 8.00 13.89 4.10
CA VAL A 449 7.52 12.53 4.31
C VAL A 449 6.25 12.57 5.15
N ALA A 450 5.27 11.79 4.73
CA ALA A 450 4.14 11.37 5.55
C ALA A 450 4.16 9.85 5.66
N LEU A 451 3.70 9.29 6.78
CA LEU A 451 3.75 7.85 7.00
C LEU A 451 2.61 7.36 7.88
N ALA A 452 2.39 6.06 7.80
CA ALA A 452 1.61 5.30 8.76
C ALA A 452 2.36 4.04 9.18
N VAL A 453 2.29 3.74 10.48
CA VAL A 453 2.79 2.52 11.09
C VAL A 453 1.62 1.82 11.77
N ILE A 454 1.43 0.54 11.46
CA ILE A 454 0.61 -0.36 12.26
C ILE A 454 1.49 -1.46 12.83
N VAL A 455 1.27 -1.77 14.10
CA VAL A 455 1.74 -2.99 14.72
C VAL A 455 0.52 -3.78 15.18
N GLU A 456 0.39 -4.98 14.64
CA GLU A 456 -0.75 -5.84 14.90
C GLU A 456 -0.77 -6.36 16.34
N SER A 457 -1.97 -6.72 16.79
CA SER A 457 -2.21 -7.18 18.14
C SER A 457 -1.55 -8.52 18.40
N GLY A 458 -1.10 -8.71 19.64
CA GLY A 458 -0.50 -9.97 20.10
C GLY A 458 0.87 -10.26 19.50
N ALA A 459 1.48 -9.30 18.79
CA ALA A 459 2.72 -9.51 18.07
C ALA A 459 4.00 -9.44 18.93
N ALA A 460 3.88 -9.47 20.25
CA ALA A 460 4.96 -9.76 21.20
C ALA A 460 4.34 -10.10 22.56
N ASN A 461 5.10 -10.78 23.44
CA ASN A 461 4.78 -11.05 24.86
C ASN A 461 4.71 -9.77 25.73
N VAL A 462 4.28 -8.67 25.16
CA VAL A 462 4.01 -7.41 25.85
C VAL A 462 2.51 -7.42 26.08
N GLY A 463 2.08 -7.45 27.34
CA GLY A 463 0.68 -7.50 27.74
C GLY A 463 -0.12 -6.26 27.30
N ALA A 464 -1.09 -5.85 28.10
CA ALA A 464 -2.01 -4.74 27.83
C ALA A 464 -1.37 -3.33 27.60
N GLU A 465 -0.02 -3.22 27.54
CA GLU A 465 0.75 -1.97 27.42
C GLU A 465 1.12 -1.59 25.96
N ALA A 466 0.65 -2.33 24.95
CA ALA A 466 0.89 -2.01 23.54
C ALA A 466 0.12 -0.77 23.07
N THR A 467 0.60 0.43 23.41
CA THR A 467 0.06 1.70 22.90
C THR A 467 0.77 2.13 21.61
N GLY A 468 0.06 2.86 20.74
CA GLY A 468 0.64 3.48 19.54
C GLY A 468 1.89 4.32 19.83
N GLY A 469 1.88 5.07 20.94
CA GLY A 469 2.99 5.94 21.36
C GLY A 469 4.28 5.18 21.71
N HIS A 470 4.19 4.04 22.40
CA HIS A 470 5.38 3.29 22.80
C HIS A 470 5.86 2.30 21.75
N THR A 471 4.97 1.88 20.84
CA THR A 471 5.28 0.83 19.87
C THR A 471 5.46 1.35 18.45
N ALA A 472 4.51 2.13 17.93
CA ALA A 472 4.50 2.56 16.54
C ALA A 472 5.28 3.87 16.33
N ALA A 473 5.25 4.79 17.30
CA ALA A 473 5.92 6.08 17.21
C ALA A 473 7.47 5.99 17.06
N PRO A 474 8.19 5.11 17.80
CA PRO A 474 9.64 4.95 17.59
C PRO A 474 10.00 4.37 16.22
N ILE A 475 9.14 3.49 15.66
CA ILE A 475 9.33 2.94 14.31
C ILE A 475 9.20 4.06 13.28
N ALA A 476 8.18 4.91 13.42
CA ALA A 476 8.00 6.08 12.58
C ALA A 476 9.19 7.05 12.67
N LYS A 477 9.68 7.34 13.89
CA LYS A 477 10.85 8.19 14.10
C LYS A 477 12.05 7.75 13.27
N ALA A 478 12.37 6.46 13.25
CA ALA A 478 13.48 5.93 12.47
C ALA A 478 13.33 6.20 10.96
N VAL A 479 12.10 6.15 10.44
CA VAL A 479 11.81 6.47 9.03
C VAL A 479 11.94 7.97 8.77
N LEU A 480 11.42 8.81 9.67
CA LEU A 480 11.55 10.26 9.59
C LEU A 480 13.04 10.69 9.58
N GLU A 481 13.85 10.16 10.50
CA GLU A 481 15.29 10.42 10.56
C GLU A 481 16.00 10.01 9.26
N ALA A 482 15.66 8.84 8.71
CA ALA A 482 16.25 8.33 7.48
C ALA A 482 15.91 9.18 6.24
N VAL A 483 14.68 9.68 6.12
CA VAL A 483 14.27 10.54 4.99
C VAL A 483 14.84 11.95 5.15
N LEU A 484 14.84 12.49 6.36
CA LEU A 484 15.29 13.86 6.64
C LEU A 484 16.81 13.98 6.82
N ASN A 485 17.54 12.87 6.76
CA ASN A 485 18.99 12.77 7.00
C ASN A 485 19.39 13.42 8.34
N LYS A 486 18.73 13.00 9.43
CA LYS A 486 18.98 13.49 10.79
C LYS A 486 19.71 12.49 11.67
#